data_AF-C0FT23-F1
#
_entry.id   AF-C0FT23-F1
#
_cell.length_a   1.000
_cell.length_b   1.000
_cell.length_c   1.000
_cell.angle_alpha   90.00
_cell.angle_beta   90.00
_cell.angle_gamma   90.00
#
_symmetry.space_group_name_H-M   'P 1'
#
loop_
_entity.id
_entity.type
_entity.pdbx_description
1 polymer ?
#
loop_
_entity_poly.entity_id
_entity_poly.type
_entity_poly.pdbx_seq_one_letter_code
_entity_poly.pdbx_strand_id
1 'polypeptide(L)'
;MLNIPPDKHGRIAKADCEQLKQLGEMLKNKFAHNIAATAQIEADTVQTDHSVEFLTDGDNGTYWLASEDSASAVITLRFPELKNISAVVLGEYLPLGQHIEQGEILAGKNKIADFTVVGHKRICMFDPVQTEELIIKITSSRTEAALRLLEVYQES
;
A
#
# COMPACT_ATOMS: atom_id res chain seq x y z
N MET A 1 -13.75 11.53 -6.93
CA MET A 1 -14.55 11.82 -8.14
C MET A 1 -13.78 12.81 -8.99
N LEU A 2 -13.75 12.62 -10.32
CA LEU A 2 -13.17 13.56 -11.27
C LEU A 2 -14.31 14.16 -12.10
N ASN A 3 -14.44 15.49 -12.09
CA ASN A 3 -15.47 16.19 -12.85
C ASN A 3 -14.99 16.45 -14.29
N ILE A 4 -15.80 16.11 -15.30
CA ILE A 4 -15.49 16.31 -16.72
C ILE A 4 -16.68 17.02 -17.37
N PRO A 5 -16.64 18.36 -17.50
CA PRO A 5 -17.77 19.10 -18.03
C PRO A 5 -17.93 18.89 -19.54
N PRO A 6 -19.16 18.75 -20.06
CA PRO A 6 -19.40 18.73 -21.49
C PRO A 6 -19.22 20.11 -22.12
N ASP A 7 -18.87 20.14 -23.41
CA ASP A 7 -18.86 21.33 -24.25
C ASP A 7 -20.29 21.86 -24.50
N LYS A 8 -20.39 23.01 -25.18
CA LYS A 8 -21.67 23.63 -25.57
C LYS A 8 -22.57 22.77 -26.46
N HIS A 9 -22.07 21.64 -26.96
CA HIS A 9 -22.80 20.67 -27.76
C HIS A 9 -23.15 19.39 -26.95
N GLY A 10 -22.89 19.38 -25.65
CA GLY A 10 -23.15 18.24 -24.78
C GLY A 10 -22.13 17.11 -24.91
N ARG A 11 -20.95 17.35 -25.50
CA ARG A 11 -19.91 16.33 -25.71
C ARG A 11 -18.68 16.62 -24.87
N ILE A 12 -17.98 15.59 -24.42
CA ILE A 12 -16.67 15.77 -23.79
C ILE A 12 -15.69 16.29 -24.85
N ALA A 13 -14.92 17.32 -24.50
CA ALA A 13 -13.94 17.88 -25.43
C ALA A 13 -12.88 16.83 -25.80
N LYS A 14 -12.41 16.86 -27.05
CA LYS A 14 -11.41 15.89 -27.52
C LYS A 14 -10.12 15.91 -26.68
N ALA A 15 -9.68 17.09 -26.26
CA ALA A 15 -8.50 17.26 -25.41
C ALA A 15 -8.68 16.57 -24.05
N ASP A 16 -9.87 16.70 -23.43
CA ASP A 16 -10.17 16.04 -22.16
C ASP A 16 -10.17 14.51 -22.33
N CYS A 17 -10.75 14.00 -23.43
CA CYS A 17 -10.69 12.58 -23.76
C CYS A 17 -9.25 12.07 -23.91
N GLU A 18 -8.36 12.84 -24.53
CA GLU A 18 -6.95 12.48 -24.69
C GLU A 18 -6.21 12.49 -23.35
N GLN A 19 -6.40 13.51 -22.52
CA GLN A 19 -5.82 13.58 -21.18
C GLN A 19 -6.27 12.44 -20.28
N LEU A 20 -7.56 12.08 -20.32
CA LEU A 20 -8.10 10.97 -19.53
C LEU A 20 -7.53 9.62 -19.96
N LYS A 21 -7.31 9.43 -21.27
CA LYS A 21 -6.63 8.23 -21.78
C LYS A 21 -5.19 8.16 -21.28
N GLN A 22 -4.43 9.25 -21.40
CA GLN A 22 -3.04 9.31 -20.91
C GLN A 22 -2.96 9.07 -19.40
N LEU A 23 -3.85 9.66 -18.62
CA LEU A 23 -3.96 9.40 -17.18
C LEU A 23 -4.24 7.92 -16.90
N GLY A 24 -5.18 7.32 -17.62
CA GLY A 24 -5.52 5.90 -17.48
C GLY A 24 -4.36 4.97 -17.83
N GLU A 25 -3.62 5.26 -18.89
CA GLU A 25 -2.42 4.51 -19.28
C GLU A 25 -1.30 4.64 -18.25
N MET A 26 -1.05 5.85 -17.76
CA MET A 26 -0.06 6.10 -16.72
C MET A 26 -0.37 5.33 -15.43
N LEU A 27 -1.63 5.35 -14.98
CA LEU A 27 -2.06 4.60 -13.79
C LEU A 27 -1.92 3.09 -13.99
N LYS A 28 -2.33 2.57 -15.16
CA LYS A 28 -2.18 1.14 -15.48
C LYS A 28 -0.72 0.70 -15.44
N ASN A 29 0.18 1.48 -16.02
CA ASN A 29 1.60 1.14 -16.05
C ASN A 29 2.21 1.19 -14.65
N LYS A 30 1.89 2.23 -13.85
CA LYS A 30 2.43 2.38 -12.49
C LYS A 30 1.98 1.26 -11.55
N PHE A 31 0.77 0.72 -11.73
CA PHE A 31 0.21 -0.34 -10.88
C PHE A 31 0.13 -1.70 -11.58
N ALA A 32 0.94 -1.94 -12.62
CA ALA A 32 0.91 -3.17 -13.40
C ALA A 32 1.53 -4.37 -12.67
N HIS A 33 2.57 -4.13 -11.86
CA HIS A 33 3.41 -5.18 -11.29
C HIS A 33 3.42 -5.12 -9.76
N ASN A 34 2.39 -5.69 -9.14
CA ASN A 34 2.40 -5.94 -7.70
C ASN A 34 3.29 -7.17 -7.39
N ILE A 35 4.37 -6.96 -6.65
CA ILE A 35 5.38 -7.96 -6.32
C ILE A 35 5.35 -8.37 -4.84
N ALA A 36 4.41 -7.88 -4.04
CA ALA A 36 4.37 -8.15 -2.59
C ALA A 36 4.35 -9.65 -2.26
N ALA A 37 3.53 -10.43 -2.98
CA ALA A 37 3.40 -11.88 -2.79
C ALA A 37 4.66 -12.69 -3.20
N THR A 38 5.66 -12.04 -3.83
CA THR A 38 6.94 -12.69 -4.15
C THR A 38 7.95 -12.59 -3.00
N ALA A 39 7.67 -11.76 -1.99
CA ALA A 39 8.52 -11.61 -0.82
C ALA A 39 8.19 -12.64 0.26
N GLN A 40 9.19 -13.01 1.05
CA GLN A 40 8.96 -13.58 2.38
C GLN A 40 8.53 -12.43 3.30
N ILE A 41 7.40 -12.59 3.97
CA ILE A 41 6.82 -11.56 4.86
C ILE A 41 6.89 -12.05 6.29
N GLU A 42 7.33 -11.17 7.18
CA GLU A 42 7.39 -11.39 8.63
C GLU A 42 6.85 -10.15 9.34
N ALA A 43 6.28 -10.34 10.53
CA ALA A 43 5.90 -9.25 11.41
C ALA A 43 6.46 -9.51 12.81
N ASP A 44 6.82 -8.46 13.52
CA ASP A 44 7.27 -8.54 14.92
C ASP A 44 6.13 -8.95 15.88
N THR A 45 4.89 -8.73 15.44
CA THR A 45 3.68 -9.01 16.19
C THR A 45 2.61 -9.62 15.29
N VAL A 46 1.87 -10.59 15.83
CA VAL A 46 0.79 -11.28 15.12
C VAL A 46 -0.17 -11.92 16.14
N GLN A 47 -1.47 -11.85 15.89
CA GLN A 47 -2.46 -12.65 16.62
C GLN A 47 -2.69 -14.01 15.96
N THR A 48 -3.09 -15.00 16.78
CA THR A 48 -3.52 -16.31 16.30
C THR A 48 -4.62 -16.15 15.24
N ASP A 49 -4.56 -16.95 14.19
CA ASP A 49 -5.52 -16.95 13.07
C ASP A 49 -5.57 -15.67 12.21
N HIS A 50 -4.64 -14.72 12.40
CA HIS A 50 -4.54 -13.46 11.64
C HIS A 50 -3.12 -13.24 11.11
N SER A 51 -2.64 -14.19 10.31
CA SER A 51 -1.24 -14.29 9.91
C SER A 51 -0.83 -13.28 8.82
N VAL A 52 0.48 -13.15 8.61
CA VAL A 52 1.07 -12.18 7.66
C VAL A 52 0.74 -12.50 6.20
N GLU A 53 0.40 -13.74 5.88
CA GLU A 53 0.02 -14.18 4.54
C GLU A 53 -1.25 -13.45 4.04
N PHE A 54 -2.15 -13.09 4.95
CA PHE A 54 -3.38 -12.34 4.63
C PHE A 54 -3.13 -10.90 4.17
N LEU A 55 -1.91 -10.37 4.33
CA LEU A 55 -1.56 -9.06 3.79
C LEU A 55 -1.57 -9.05 2.25
N THR A 56 -1.36 -10.21 1.61
CA THR A 56 -1.10 -10.31 0.17
C THR A 56 -1.97 -11.33 -0.57
N ASP A 57 -2.96 -11.91 0.10
CA ASP A 57 -3.83 -12.95 -0.47
C ASP A 57 -4.89 -12.41 -1.45
N GLY A 58 -5.14 -11.09 -1.43
CA GLY A 58 -6.11 -10.41 -2.27
C GLY A 58 -7.56 -10.55 -1.83
N ASP A 59 -7.83 -11.14 -0.65
CA ASP A 59 -9.17 -11.22 -0.07
C ASP A 59 -9.42 -9.99 0.83
N ASN A 60 -10.61 -9.41 0.73
CA ASN A 60 -11.00 -8.28 1.56
C ASN A 60 -11.59 -8.70 2.92
N GLY A 61 -11.84 -10.00 3.12
CA GLY A 61 -12.39 -10.58 4.35
C GLY A 61 -11.34 -11.14 5.31
N THR A 62 -10.10 -11.33 4.85
CA THR A 62 -8.96 -11.76 5.65
C THR A 62 -8.10 -10.54 6.00
N TYR A 63 -7.32 -10.65 7.08
CA TYR A 63 -6.45 -9.57 7.54
C TYR A 63 -5.40 -10.09 8.50
N TRP A 64 -4.23 -9.46 8.45
CA TRP A 64 -3.24 -9.53 9.51
C TRP A 64 -3.66 -8.62 10.66
N LEU A 65 -3.41 -9.07 11.90
CA LEU A 65 -3.73 -8.35 13.12
C LEU A 65 -2.53 -8.36 14.05
N ALA A 66 -2.09 -7.16 14.46
CA ALA A 66 -1.07 -7.01 15.50
C ALA A 66 -1.59 -7.51 16.87
N SER A 67 -0.68 -7.86 17.77
CA SER A 67 -1.02 -8.26 19.14
C SER A 67 -1.85 -7.17 19.84
N GLU A 68 -2.77 -7.62 20.70
CA GLU A 68 -3.69 -6.80 21.47
C GLU A 68 -2.99 -5.60 22.15
N ASP A 69 -3.62 -4.44 22.10
CA ASP A 69 -3.15 -3.18 22.68
C ASP A 69 -1.79 -2.67 22.15
N SER A 70 -1.28 -3.23 21.04
CA SER A 70 -0.03 -2.74 20.44
C SER A 70 -0.23 -1.43 19.68
N ALA A 71 0.37 -0.35 20.17
CA ALA A 71 0.36 0.96 19.51
C ALA A 71 1.33 1.08 18.31
N SER A 72 2.11 0.03 18.05
CA SER A 72 3.12 -0.01 16.98
C SER A 72 3.29 -1.42 16.42
N ALA A 73 3.79 -1.53 15.20
CA ALA A 73 4.14 -2.82 14.60
C ALA A 73 5.16 -2.64 13.48
N VAL A 74 5.88 -3.71 13.17
CA VAL A 74 6.88 -3.75 12.10
C VAL A 74 6.60 -4.94 11.20
N ILE A 75 6.35 -4.67 9.92
CA ILE A 75 6.22 -5.69 8.88
C ILE A 75 7.45 -5.61 7.98
N THR A 76 8.13 -6.73 7.79
CA THR A 76 9.33 -6.85 6.95
C THR A 76 9.02 -7.72 5.75
N LEU A 77 9.37 -7.23 4.56
CA LEU A 77 9.32 -7.97 3.29
C LEU A 77 10.74 -8.19 2.80
N ARG A 78 11.10 -9.45 2.56
CA ARG A 78 12.39 -9.85 1.97
C ARG A 78 12.17 -10.44 0.59
N PHE A 79 12.70 -9.77 -0.43
CA PHE A 79 12.65 -10.24 -1.82
C PHE A 79 13.83 -11.19 -2.10
N PRO A 80 13.65 -12.19 -2.97
CA PRO A 80 14.72 -13.14 -3.32
C PRO A 80 15.84 -12.52 -4.16
N GLU A 81 15.60 -11.34 -4.74
CA GLU A 81 16.54 -10.58 -5.57
C GLU A 81 16.21 -9.08 -5.49
N LEU A 82 17.16 -8.24 -5.91
CA LEU A 82 17.01 -6.78 -5.92
C LEU A 82 15.82 -6.35 -6.78
N LYS A 83 14.88 -5.58 -6.21
CA LYS A 83 13.70 -5.04 -6.89
C LYS A 83 13.75 -3.52 -6.97
N ASN A 84 13.30 -2.94 -8.08
CA ASN A 84 13.17 -1.49 -8.26
C ASN A 84 11.74 -1.03 -7.91
N ILE A 85 11.54 -0.57 -6.68
CA ILE A 85 10.22 -0.34 -6.10
C ILE A 85 9.89 1.15 -6.13
N SER A 86 8.67 1.52 -6.50
CA SER A 86 8.22 2.92 -6.56
C SER A 86 6.98 3.24 -5.73
N ALA A 87 6.27 2.23 -5.24
CA ALA A 87 5.14 2.44 -4.34
C ALA A 87 4.88 1.26 -3.41
N VAL A 88 4.35 1.57 -2.22
CA VAL A 88 3.70 0.62 -1.32
C VAL A 88 2.27 1.07 -1.12
N VAL A 89 1.33 0.12 -1.09
CA VAL A 89 -0.07 0.39 -0.78
C VAL A 89 -0.48 -0.38 0.46
N LEU A 90 -1.11 0.31 1.39
CA LEU A 90 -1.63 -0.25 2.63
C LEU A 90 -3.15 -0.09 2.66
N GLY A 91 -3.85 -1.03 3.29
CA GLY A 91 -5.29 -0.92 3.53
C GLY A 91 -5.68 -1.57 4.86
N GLU A 92 -6.37 -0.80 5.70
CA GLU A 92 -6.90 -1.30 6.97
C GLU A 92 -8.14 -2.17 6.73
N TYR A 93 -8.33 -3.12 7.64
CA TYR A 93 -9.56 -3.90 7.72
C TYR A 93 -10.64 -3.10 8.47
N LEU A 94 -11.33 -2.23 7.72
CA LEU A 94 -12.29 -1.27 8.25
C LEU A 94 -13.43 -1.83 9.13
N PRO A 95 -13.87 -3.11 9.01
CA PRO A 95 -14.83 -3.65 9.97
C PRO A 95 -14.34 -3.63 11.42
N LEU A 96 -13.02 -3.64 11.66
CA LEU A 96 -12.44 -3.44 12.99
C LEU A 96 -12.20 -1.97 13.35
N GLY A 97 -12.32 -1.06 12.38
CA GLY A 97 -12.10 0.36 12.55
C GLY A 97 -10.90 0.89 11.77
N GLN A 98 -10.58 2.15 12.03
CA GLN A 98 -9.41 2.85 11.49
C GLN A 98 -8.55 3.31 12.66
N HIS A 99 -7.39 2.66 12.83
CA HIS A 99 -6.57 2.76 14.03
C HIS A 99 -5.21 3.39 13.76
N ILE A 100 -4.59 3.07 12.61
CA ILE A 100 -3.25 3.55 12.27
C ILE A 100 -3.28 5.07 12.12
N GLU A 101 -2.37 5.76 12.82
CA GLU A 101 -2.25 7.22 12.78
C GLU A 101 -0.99 7.67 12.04
N GLN A 102 0.13 6.96 12.20
CA GLN A 102 1.43 7.29 11.62
C GLN A 102 2.30 6.06 11.37
N GLY A 103 3.18 6.16 10.37
CA GLY A 103 4.21 5.17 10.11
C GLY A 103 5.25 5.63 9.09
N GLU A 104 6.26 4.79 8.89
CA GLU A 104 7.36 5.01 7.94
C GLU A 104 7.63 3.75 7.13
N ILE A 105 8.19 3.93 5.94
CA ILE A 105 8.65 2.86 5.06
C ILE A 105 10.15 3.02 4.86
N LEU A 106 10.88 1.92 5.03
CA LEU A 106 12.32 1.87 4.83
C LEU A 106 12.67 0.87 3.72
N ALA A 107 13.71 1.19 2.96
CA ALA A 107 14.46 0.27 2.12
C ALA A 107 15.75 -0.11 2.86
N GLY A 108 15.78 -1.32 3.44
CA GLY A 108 16.78 -1.71 4.43
C GLY A 108 16.80 -0.73 5.61
N LYS A 109 17.90 0.03 5.77
CA LYS A 109 18.06 1.01 6.85
C LYS A 109 17.63 2.43 6.48
N ASN A 110 17.37 2.70 5.21
CA ASN A 110 17.10 4.05 4.73
C ASN A 110 15.60 4.29 4.72
N LYS A 111 15.14 5.33 5.40
CA LYS A 111 13.75 5.77 5.29
C LYS A 111 13.49 6.36 3.89
N ILE A 112 12.45 5.88 3.23
CA ILE A 112 12.08 6.28 1.86
C ILE A 112 10.73 7.00 1.79
N ALA A 113 9.84 6.79 2.78
CA ALA A 113 8.56 7.48 2.86
C ALA A 113 8.03 7.52 4.29
N ASP A 114 7.17 8.51 4.56
CA ASP A 114 6.33 8.61 5.74
C ASP A 114 4.86 8.46 5.32
N PHE A 115 4.02 7.94 6.21
CA PHE A 115 2.57 7.91 6.01
C PHE A 115 1.81 8.21 7.30
N THR A 116 0.57 8.65 7.13
CA THR A 116 -0.37 8.88 8.23
C THR A 116 -1.50 7.86 8.16
N VAL A 117 -2.71 8.22 8.59
CA VAL A 117 -3.93 7.41 8.48
C VAL A 117 -3.98 6.52 7.24
N VAL A 118 -4.18 5.21 7.40
CA VAL A 118 -4.25 4.28 6.26
C VAL A 118 -5.67 4.21 5.69
N GLY A 119 -6.66 3.89 6.53
CA GLY A 119 -8.06 3.77 6.14
C GLY A 119 -8.27 2.73 5.04
N HIS A 120 -9.20 3.02 4.12
CA HIS A 120 -9.53 2.08 3.03
C HIS A 120 -8.31 1.73 2.15
N LYS A 121 -7.53 2.73 1.76
CA LYS A 121 -6.33 2.56 0.93
C LYS A 121 -5.43 3.78 1.05
N ARG A 122 -4.15 3.56 1.39
CA ARG A 122 -3.09 4.57 1.39
C ARG A 122 -2.01 4.15 0.41
N ILE A 123 -1.76 4.98 -0.60
CA ILE A 123 -0.73 4.76 -1.61
C ILE A 123 0.47 5.64 -1.24
N CYS A 124 1.57 5.02 -0.85
CA CYS A 124 2.83 5.65 -0.51
C CYS A 124 3.75 5.58 -1.74
N MET A 125 3.79 6.66 -2.52
CA MET A 125 4.70 6.79 -3.67
C MET A 125 6.00 7.47 -3.23
N PHE A 126 7.11 7.04 -3.81
CA PHE A 126 8.45 7.60 -3.55
C PHE A 126 9.31 7.47 -4.81
N ASP A 127 10.46 8.15 -4.81
CA ASP A 127 11.44 7.98 -5.87
C ASP A 127 11.90 6.51 -5.92
N PRO A 128 11.96 5.89 -7.12
CA PRO A 128 12.27 4.47 -7.27
C PRO A 128 13.55 4.07 -6.53
N VAL A 129 13.44 3.03 -5.71
CA VAL A 129 14.54 2.53 -4.89
C VAL A 129 14.82 1.06 -5.20
N GLN A 130 16.08 0.74 -5.36
CA GLN A 130 16.54 -0.65 -5.48
C GLN A 130 16.76 -1.23 -4.08
N THR A 131 16.03 -2.29 -3.74
CA THR A 131 16.19 -2.98 -2.46
C THR A 131 15.75 -4.45 -2.53
N GLU A 132 16.33 -5.27 -1.66
CA GLU A 132 15.90 -6.64 -1.37
C GLU A 132 15.05 -6.69 -0.09
N GLU A 133 14.95 -5.59 0.65
CA GLU A 133 14.23 -5.52 1.92
C GLU A 133 13.39 -4.24 1.99
N LEU A 134 12.11 -4.39 2.30
CA LEU A 134 11.23 -3.30 2.73
C LEU A 134 10.79 -3.51 4.17
N ILE A 135 10.76 -2.43 4.94
CA ILE A 135 10.27 -2.43 6.31
C ILE A 135 9.17 -1.39 6.42
N ILE A 136 7.96 -1.82 6.77
CA ILE A 136 6.83 -0.95 7.06
C ILE A 136 6.72 -0.88 8.58
N LYS A 137 6.96 0.30 9.14
CA LYS A 137 6.80 0.54 10.58
C LYS A 137 5.56 1.37 10.82
N ILE A 138 4.61 0.80 11.54
CA ILE A 138 3.51 1.53 12.14
C ILE A 138 4.05 2.09 13.46
N THR A 139 4.24 3.41 13.52
CA THR A 139 4.86 4.08 14.67
C THR A 139 3.83 4.61 15.66
N SER A 140 2.57 4.75 15.23
CA SER A 140 1.46 5.15 16.09
C SER A 140 0.13 4.58 15.57
N SER A 141 -0.61 3.94 16.46
CA SER A 141 -1.95 3.42 16.25
C SER A 141 -2.77 3.59 17.53
N ARG A 142 -4.08 3.82 17.41
CA ARG A 142 -4.99 3.97 18.57
C ARG A 142 -5.15 2.70 19.38
N THR A 143 -5.13 1.57 18.69
CA THR A 143 -5.18 0.19 19.18
C THR A 143 -4.37 -0.67 18.21
N GLU A 144 -4.41 -1.99 18.34
CA GLU A 144 -3.73 -2.90 17.41
C GLU A 144 -4.10 -2.63 15.94
N ALA A 145 -3.08 -2.66 15.09
CA ALA A 145 -3.24 -2.45 13.66
C ALA A 145 -3.84 -3.70 13.00
N ALA A 146 -4.84 -3.49 12.16
CA ALA A 146 -5.46 -4.53 11.33
C ALA A 146 -5.32 -4.16 9.86
N LEU A 147 -4.50 -4.91 9.11
CA LEU A 147 -4.28 -4.67 7.67
C LEU A 147 -4.79 -5.85 6.86
N ARG A 148 -5.66 -5.56 5.89
CA ARG A 148 -6.15 -6.52 4.89
C ARG A 148 -5.38 -6.49 3.57
N LEU A 149 -4.49 -5.49 3.42
CA LEU A 149 -3.86 -5.21 2.15
C LEU A 149 -2.47 -4.60 2.33
N LEU A 150 -1.52 -5.21 1.65
CA LEU A 150 -0.16 -4.73 1.44
C LEU A 150 0.23 -5.04 -0.01
N GLU A 151 0.39 -4.01 -0.83
CA GLU A 151 0.85 -4.14 -2.22
C GLU A 151 2.19 -3.43 -2.36
N VAL A 152 3.06 -3.96 -3.22
CA VAL A 152 4.37 -3.36 -3.51
C VAL A 152 4.51 -3.30 -5.02
N TYR A 153 4.66 -2.10 -5.57
CA TYR A 153 4.69 -1.92 -7.02
C TYR A 153 6.10 -1.65 -7.51
N GLN A 154 6.52 -2.51 -8.45
CA GLN A 154 7.77 -2.36 -9.16
C GLN A 154 7.61 -1.36 -10.29
N GLU A 155 8.57 -0.45 -10.44
CA GLU A 155 8.66 0.35 -11.67
C GLU A 155 9.27 -0.49 -12.80
N SER A 156 8.67 -0.37 -13.99
CA SER A 156 9.07 -1.09 -15.21
C SER A 156 10.13 -0.33 -16.00
#